data_AF-A0A317T2Q7-F1
#
_entry.id   AF-A0A317T2Q7-F1
#
_cell.length_a   1.000
_cell.length_b   1.000
_cell.length_c   1.000
_cell.angle_alpha   90.00
_cell.angle_beta   90.00
_cell.angle_gamma   90.00
#
_symmetry.space_group_name_H-M   'P 1'
#
loop_
_entity.id
_entity.type
_entity.pdbx_description
1 polymer ?
#
loop_
_entity_poly.entity_id
_entity_poly.type
_entity_poly.pdbx_seq_one_letter_code
_entity_poly.pdbx_strand_id
1 'polypeptide(L)'
;MNARKLLFLVLILNSVVVIAALEINRRSGVNHFDEGKFVTIYSFLQLLATFGIVLLINWYSRWKNPSLIWKIIAIGFIFLAADEVFTIHENIDFLIHRVFGIEETAVTDRIDDILVGLYGLLGIGVLFVYRNEWKIYREAFPFFIFGFALLFGMVTLDVITNRHDILYLIWDHHSASTIQSYLSLAEEPLKVFSEAFFILGFYIILQTVKAGKKESAVTKAG
;
A
#
# COMPACT_ATOMS: atom_id res chain seq x y z
N MET A 1 -1.80 -21.21 -9.79
CA MET A 1 -0.43 -20.68 -9.86
C MET A 1 0.20 -20.85 -8.48
N ASN A 2 1.48 -21.22 -8.37
CA ASN A 2 2.16 -21.29 -7.06
C ASN A 2 2.52 -19.86 -6.60
N ALA A 3 2.45 -19.58 -5.29
CA ALA A 3 2.82 -18.29 -4.68
C ALA A 3 4.20 -17.78 -5.13
N ARG A 4 5.19 -18.66 -5.33
CA ARG A 4 6.51 -18.27 -5.86
C ARG A 4 6.42 -17.68 -7.26
N LYS A 5 5.62 -18.27 -8.15
CA LYS A 5 5.44 -17.76 -9.52
C LYS A 5 4.70 -16.42 -9.52
N LEU A 6 3.71 -16.26 -8.63
CA LEU A 6 3.03 -14.98 -8.44
C LEU A 6 4.00 -13.90 -7.94
N LEU A 7 4.83 -14.22 -6.94
CA LEU A 7 5.87 -13.33 -6.41
C LEU A 7 6.77 -12.80 -7.52
N PHE A 8 7.38 -13.70 -8.30
CA PHE A 8 8.23 -13.28 -9.41
C PHE A 8 7.47 -12.45 -10.45
N LEU A 9 6.24 -12.84 -10.79
CA LEU A 9 5.45 -12.12 -11.78
C LEU A 9 5.14 -10.68 -11.31
N VAL A 10 4.64 -10.51 -10.08
CA VAL A 10 4.28 -9.20 -9.54
C VAL A 10 5.52 -8.33 -9.38
N LEU A 11 6.63 -8.87 -8.87
CA LEU A 11 7.88 -8.12 -8.76
C LEU A 11 8.43 -7.69 -10.12
N ILE A 12 8.39 -8.57 -11.14
CA ILE A 12 8.81 -8.23 -12.50
C ILE A 12 7.91 -7.15 -13.08
N LEU A 13 6.59 -7.27 -12.94
CA LEU A 13 5.64 -6.26 -13.43
C LEU A 13 5.88 -4.90 -12.75
N ASN A 14 6.04 -4.86 -11.43
CA ASN A 14 6.41 -3.63 -10.71
C ASN A 14 7.71 -3.04 -11.25
N SER A 15 8.74 -3.87 -11.43
CA SER A 15 10.03 -3.43 -11.94
C SER A 15 9.90 -2.86 -13.35
N VAL A 16 9.11 -3.49 -14.22
CA VAL A 16 8.84 -3.02 -15.58
C VAL A 16 8.10 -1.69 -15.57
N VAL A 17 7.07 -1.54 -14.73
CA VAL A 17 6.30 -0.29 -14.56
C VAL A 17 7.22 0.84 -14.10
N VAL A 18 8.03 0.61 -13.07
CA VAL A 18 8.97 1.60 -12.52
C VAL A 18 10.03 1.98 -13.57
N ILE A 19 10.65 1.00 -14.23
CA ILE A 19 11.66 1.26 -15.27
C ILE A 19 11.03 2.02 -16.45
N ALA A 20 9.82 1.66 -16.85
CA ALA A 20 9.11 2.38 -17.91
C ALA A 20 8.82 3.83 -17.52
N ALA A 21 8.36 4.09 -16.29
CA ALA A 21 8.12 5.45 -15.79
C ALA A 21 9.40 6.29 -15.82
N LEU A 22 10.50 5.74 -15.30
CA LEU A 22 11.81 6.39 -15.29
C LEU A 22 12.32 6.69 -16.71
N GLU A 23 12.21 5.72 -17.62
CA GLU A 23 12.70 5.89 -18.99
C GLU A 23 11.85 6.88 -19.80
N ILE A 24 10.53 6.92 -19.56
CA ILE A 24 9.67 7.94 -20.16
C ILE A 24 10.05 9.32 -19.62
N ASN A 25 10.15 9.48 -18.30
CA ASN A 25 10.57 10.74 -17.68
C ASN A 25 11.91 11.23 -18.26
N ARG A 26 12.91 10.32 -18.36
CA ARG A 26 14.22 10.65 -18.94
C ARG A 26 14.16 11.12 -20.40
N ARG A 27 13.21 10.62 -21.20
CA ARG A 27 13.11 10.92 -22.64
C ARG A 27 12.21 12.10 -22.97
N SER A 28 11.07 12.22 -22.29
CA SER A 28 10.05 13.23 -22.58
C SER A 28 9.99 14.36 -21.56
N GLY A 29 10.64 14.19 -20.40
CA GLY A 29 10.51 15.09 -19.24
C GLY A 29 9.16 14.96 -18.52
N VAL A 30 8.30 14.03 -18.93
CA VAL A 30 6.98 13.81 -18.30
C VAL A 30 7.16 12.87 -17.12
N ASN A 31 6.94 13.37 -15.90
CA ASN A 31 6.93 12.54 -14.73
C ASN A 31 5.62 11.75 -14.65
N HIS A 32 5.72 10.42 -14.69
CA HIS A 32 4.57 9.53 -14.56
C HIS A 32 4.38 8.98 -13.15
N PHE A 33 5.23 9.42 -12.23
CA PHE A 33 5.07 9.25 -10.79
C PHE A 33 4.15 10.33 -10.19
N ASP A 34 3.84 11.40 -10.92
CA ASP A 34 2.85 12.39 -10.47
C ASP A 34 1.46 11.74 -10.36
N GLU A 35 0.64 12.30 -9.48
CA GLU A 35 -0.74 11.83 -9.29
C GLU A 35 -1.58 11.84 -10.56
N GLY A 36 -2.50 10.87 -10.65
CA GLY A 36 -3.39 10.70 -11.79
C GLY A 36 -2.70 10.21 -13.08
N LYS A 37 -1.42 9.83 -13.01
CA LYS A 37 -0.68 9.25 -14.13
C LYS A 37 -0.76 7.72 -14.13
N PHE A 38 0.00 7.09 -15.02
CA PHE A 38 -0.13 5.65 -15.23
C PHE A 38 0.31 4.83 -14.00
N VAL A 39 1.26 5.32 -13.19
CA VAL A 39 1.71 4.61 -11.98
C VAL A 39 0.59 4.60 -10.94
N THR A 40 -0.12 5.72 -10.74
CA THR A 40 -1.34 5.82 -9.91
C THR A 40 -2.40 4.80 -10.35
N ILE A 41 -2.68 4.70 -11.66
CA ILE A 41 -3.64 3.71 -12.19
C ILE A 41 -3.16 2.28 -11.89
N TYR A 42 -1.85 2.02 -11.99
CA TYR A 42 -1.28 0.72 -11.68
C TYR A 42 -1.40 0.38 -10.19
N SER A 43 -1.11 1.33 -9.29
CA SER A 43 -1.30 1.21 -7.83
C SER A 43 -2.77 0.89 -7.50
N PHE A 44 -3.69 1.68 -8.07
CA PHE A 44 -5.12 1.46 -7.94
C PHE A 44 -5.54 0.02 -8.30
N LEU A 45 -5.03 -0.51 -9.41
CA LEU A 45 -5.32 -1.89 -9.83
C LEU A 45 -4.75 -2.94 -8.87
N GLN A 46 -3.60 -2.69 -8.24
CA GLN A 46 -3.04 -3.58 -7.22
C GLN A 46 -3.85 -3.56 -5.92
N LEU A 47 -4.32 -2.38 -5.49
CA LEU A 47 -5.21 -2.24 -4.35
C LEU A 47 -6.54 -2.98 -4.60
N LEU A 48 -7.13 -2.84 -5.79
CA LEU A 48 -8.31 -3.62 -6.20
C LEU A 48 -8.04 -5.13 -6.26
N ALA A 49 -6.88 -5.54 -6.76
CA ALA A 49 -6.50 -6.95 -6.76
C ALA A 49 -6.42 -7.50 -5.33
N THR A 50 -5.82 -6.74 -4.41
CA THR A 50 -5.76 -7.09 -2.98
C THR A 50 -7.15 -7.19 -2.37
N PHE A 51 -8.01 -6.20 -2.61
CA PHE A 51 -9.42 -6.22 -2.21
C PHE A 51 -10.13 -7.49 -2.71
N GLY A 52 -9.99 -7.83 -3.99
CA GLY A 52 -10.57 -9.03 -4.58
C GLY A 52 -10.07 -10.32 -3.93
N ILE A 53 -8.76 -10.42 -3.65
CA ILE A 53 -8.18 -11.57 -2.93
C ILE A 53 -8.79 -11.68 -1.53
N VAL A 54 -8.90 -10.57 -0.79
CA VAL A 54 -9.48 -10.56 0.57
C VAL A 54 -10.95 -10.96 0.55
N LEU A 55 -11.74 -10.51 -0.43
CA LEU A 55 -13.12 -10.97 -0.60
C LEU A 55 -13.20 -12.48 -0.85
N LEU A 56 -12.28 -13.04 -1.64
CA LEU A 56 -12.21 -14.48 -1.85
C LEU A 56 -11.84 -15.20 -0.54
N ILE A 57 -10.89 -14.70 0.24
CA ILE A 57 -10.55 -15.27 1.57
C ILE A 57 -11.80 -15.29 2.45
N ASN A 58 -12.53 -14.18 2.54
CA ASN A 58 -13.78 -14.09 3.29
C ASN A 58 -14.81 -15.12 2.80
N TRP A 59 -15.01 -15.22 1.49
CA TRP A 59 -15.93 -16.18 0.89
C TRP A 59 -15.60 -17.63 1.26
N TYR A 60 -14.32 -18.02 1.17
CA TYR A 60 -13.92 -19.37 1.52
C TYR A 60 -13.90 -19.62 3.04
N SER A 61 -13.67 -18.58 3.85
CA SER A 61 -13.66 -18.66 5.32
C SER A 61 -15.05 -18.71 5.94
N ARG A 62 -16.05 -18.06 5.33
CA ARG A 62 -17.47 -18.02 5.77
C ARG A 62 -18.06 -19.38 6.13
N TRP A 63 -17.58 -20.44 5.50
CA TRP A 63 -18.10 -21.81 5.67
C TRP A 63 -17.49 -22.56 6.86
N LYS A 64 -16.40 -22.05 7.43
CA LYS A 64 -15.74 -22.65 8.60
C LYS A 64 -15.80 -21.74 9.83
N ASN A 65 -15.51 -20.45 9.67
CA ASN A 65 -15.57 -19.43 10.72
C ASN A 65 -15.74 -18.06 10.05
N PRO A 66 -16.96 -17.49 10.01
CA PRO A 66 -17.18 -16.16 9.47
C PRO A 66 -16.51 -15.12 10.36
N SER A 67 -15.32 -14.66 9.96
CA SER A 67 -14.60 -13.63 10.69
C SER A 67 -14.90 -12.23 10.14
N LEU A 68 -15.21 -11.31 11.05
CA LEU A 68 -15.41 -9.89 10.75
C LEU A 68 -14.14 -9.26 10.17
N ILE A 69 -12.96 -9.80 10.48
CA ILE A 69 -11.68 -9.24 10.08
C ILE A 69 -11.55 -9.06 8.56
N TRP A 70 -11.96 -10.06 7.77
CA TRP A 70 -11.80 -10.01 6.32
C TRP A 70 -12.68 -8.95 5.67
N LYS A 71 -13.83 -8.64 6.29
CA LYS A 71 -14.69 -7.54 5.84
C LYS A 71 -14.03 -6.20 6.14
N ILE A 72 -13.49 -6.02 7.35
CA ILE A 72 -12.77 -4.80 7.75
C ILE A 72 -11.60 -4.54 6.80
N ILE A 73 -10.78 -5.57 6.53
CA ILE A 73 -9.63 -5.46 5.63
C ILE A 73 -10.07 -5.17 4.19
N ALA A 74 -11.13 -5.83 3.70
CA ALA A 74 -11.66 -5.54 2.37
C ALA A 74 -12.13 -4.07 2.27
N ILE A 75 -12.84 -3.58 3.28
CA ILE A 75 -13.26 -2.17 3.35
C ILE A 75 -12.04 -1.24 3.35
N GLY A 76 -10.99 -1.58 4.09
CA GLY A 76 -9.74 -0.82 4.09
C GLY A 76 -9.09 -0.73 2.70
N PHE A 77 -8.94 -1.85 1.99
CA PHE A 77 -8.32 -1.83 0.65
C PHE A 77 -9.16 -1.16 -0.43
N ILE A 78 -10.49 -1.28 -0.39
CA ILE A 78 -11.32 -0.52 -1.34
C ILE A 78 -11.32 0.97 -1.02
N PHE A 79 -11.23 1.34 0.27
CA PHE A 79 -11.02 2.73 0.67
C PHE A 79 -9.68 3.27 0.17
N LEU A 80 -8.58 2.54 0.36
CA LEU A 80 -7.27 2.93 -0.16
C LEU A 80 -7.27 3.05 -1.69
N ALA A 81 -7.94 2.13 -2.40
CA ALA A 81 -8.08 2.23 -3.85
C ALA A 81 -8.89 3.47 -4.26
N ALA A 82 -9.92 3.83 -3.51
CA ALA A 82 -10.67 5.06 -3.77
C ALA A 82 -9.81 6.30 -3.49
N ASP A 83 -9.07 6.30 -2.39
CA ASP A 83 -8.15 7.36 -2.00
C ASP A 83 -7.09 7.63 -3.07
N GLU A 84 -6.51 6.58 -3.65
CA GLU A 84 -5.51 6.66 -4.74
C GLU A 84 -6.02 7.42 -6.00
N VAL A 85 -7.34 7.40 -6.25
CA VAL A 85 -7.93 8.02 -7.45
C VAL A 85 -8.60 9.36 -7.14
N PHE A 86 -9.16 9.50 -5.94
CA PHE A 86 -9.95 10.66 -5.53
C PHE A 86 -9.22 11.59 -4.56
N THR A 87 -7.98 11.26 -4.20
CA THR A 87 -7.11 12.02 -3.29
C THR A 87 -7.86 12.43 -2.02
N ILE A 88 -8.48 11.45 -1.36
CA ILE A 88 -9.35 11.68 -0.21
C ILE A 88 -8.54 12.27 0.95
N HIS A 89 -7.30 11.80 1.15
CA HIS A 89 -6.38 12.32 2.15
C HIS A 89 -6.09 13.83 1.94
N GLU A 90 -5.81 14.27 0.72
CA GLU A 90 -5.67 15.71 0.41
C GLU A 90 -6.95 16.51 0.73
N ASN A 91 -8.11 15.98 0.33
CA ASN A 91 -9.39 16.65 0.57
C ASN A 91 -9.73 16.75 2.07
N ILE A 92 -9.32 15.76 2.87
CA ILE A 92 -9.43 15.79 4.33
C ILE A 92 -8.50 16.86 4.90
N ASP A 93 -7.28 16.95 4.40
CA ASP A 93 -6.33 17.97 4.83
C ASP A 93 -6.86 19.39 4.55
N PHE A 94 -7.30 19.67 3.32
CA PHE A 94 -7.95 20.94 2.97
C PHE A 94 -9.16 21.25 3.88
N LEU A 95 -9.93 20.23 4.27
CA LEU A 95 -11.05 20.40 5.18
C LEU A 95 -10.58 20.75 6.60
N ILE A 96 -9.53 20.11 7.10
CA ILE A 96 -8.92 20.41 8.41
C ILE A 96 -8.44 21.86 8.45
N HIS A 97 -7.68 22.28 7.44
CA HIS A 97 -7.22 23.66 7.29
C HIS A 97 -8.37 24.66 7.31
N ARG A 98 -9.44 24.38 6.54
CA ARG A 98 -10.62 25.25 6.46
C ARG A 98 -11.42 25.30 7.76
N VAL A 99 -11.64 24.17 8.43
CA VAL A 99 -12.51 24.08 9.61
C VAL A 99 -11.83 24.66 10.85
N PHE A 100 -10.53 24.42 11.02
CA PHE A 100 -9.78 24.86 12.18
C PHE A 100 -9.08 26.21 11.97
N GLY A 101 -9.14 26.78 10.77
CA GLY A 101 -8.47 28.05 10.44
C GLY A 101 -6.96 27.97 10.61
N ILE A 102 -6.40 26.78 10.36
CA ILE A 102 -4.96 26.53 10.46
C ILE A 102 -4.31 27.07 9.19
N GLU A 103 -3.36 27.99 9.32
CA GLU A 103 -2.56 28.44 8.18
C GLU A 103 -1.65 27.30 7.69
N GLU A 104 -1.50 27.19 6.38
CA GLU A 104 -0.55 26.30 5.71
C GLU A 104 0.89 26.71 6.07
N THR A 105 1.41 26.05 7.09
CA THR A 105 2.80 26.09 7.56
C THR A 105 3.52 24.82 7.15
N ALA A 106 4.86 24.85 7.20
CA ALA A 106 5.66 23.67 6.93
C ALA A 106 5.26 22.41 7.72
N VAL A 107 4.72 22.55 8.94
CA VAL A 107 4.29 21.39 9.74
C VAL A 107 2.91 20.88 9.32
N THR A 108 2.03 21.79 8.93
CA THR A 108 0.63 21.47 8.63
C THR A 108 0.46 20.96 7.21
N ASP A 109 1.30 21.39 6.26
CA ASP A 109 1.33 20.89 4.87
C ASP A 109 1.72 19.40 4.73
N ARG A 110 2.03 18.73 5.85
CA ARG A 110 2.41 17.30 5.95
C ARG A 110 1.31 16.44 6.54
N ILE A 111 0.15 17.03 6.85
CA ILE A 111 -0.96 16.33 7.49
C ILE A 111 -1.50 15.25 6.55
N ASP A 112 -1.57 15.51 5.26
CA ASP A 112 -1.88 14.56 4.20
C ASP A 112 -0.93 13.34 4.20
N ASP A 113 0.38 13.54 4.27
CA ASP A 113 1.38 12.46 4.38
C ASP A 113 1.12 11.60 5.64
N ILE A 114 0.84 12.28 6.76
CA ILE A 114 0.57 11.65 8.06
C ILE A 114 -0.75 10.86 8.01
N LEU A 115 -1.76 11.32 7.25
CA LEU A 115 -3.02 10.61 7.08
C LEU A 115 -2.80 9.25 6.40
N VAL A 116 -1.96 9.20 5.37
CA VAL A 116 -1.59 7.93 4.70
C VAL A 116 -0.87 6.99 5.69
N GLY A 117 0.07 7.52 6.46
CA GLY A 117 0.73 6.78 7.55
C GLY A 117 -0.25 6.23 8.59
N LEU A 118 -1.25 7.01 8.97
CA LEU A 118 -2.29 6.61 9.91
C LEU A 118 -3.15 5.46 9.36
N TYR A 119 -3.47 5.45 8.07
CA TYR A 119 -4.15 4.31 7.45
C TYR A 119 -3.33 3.01 7.59
N GLY A 120 -2.01 3.10 7.38
CA GLY A 120 -1.08 2.00 7.63
C GLY A 120 -1.11 1.50 9.08
N LEU A 121 -1.11 2.42 10.05
CA LEU A 121 -1.20 2.09 11.48
C LEU A 121 -2.55 1.44 11.84
N LEU A 122 -3.67 1.90 11.27
CA LEU A 122 -4.97 1.25 11.44
C LEU A 122 -4.94 -0.19 10.91
N GLY A 123 -4.28 -0.42 9.76
CA GLY A 123 -4.02 -1.75 9.23
C GLY A 123 -3.29 -2.65 10.22
N ILE A 124 -2.17 -2.18 10.80
CA ILE A 124 -1.44 -2.89 11.86
C ILE A 124 -2.32 -3.13 13.08
N GLY A 125 -3.12 -2.14 13.49
CA GLY A 125 -4.07 -2.23 14.59
C GLY A 125 -5.06 -3.39 14.40
N VAL A 126 -5.62 -3.54 13.20
CA VAL A 126 -6.51 -4.67 12.85
C VAL A 126 -5.75 -6.01 12.97
N LEU A 127 -4.53 -6.10 12.45
CA LEU A 127 -3.72 -7.32 12.58
C LEU A 127 -3.43 -7.68 14.04
N PHE A 128 -3.18 -6.68 14.87
CA PHE A 128 -2.89 -6.85 16.29
C PHE A 128 -4.12 -7.27 17.10
N VAL A 129 -5.27 -6.61 16.90
CA VAL A 129 -6.54 -6.95 17.57
C VAL A 129 -6.94 -8.38 17.26
N TYR A 130 -6.84 -8.79 15.99
CA TYR A 130 -7.21 -10.12 15.56
C TYR A 130 -6.04 -11.12 15.52
N ARG A 131 -4.91 -10.83 16.18
CA ARG A 131 -3.65 -11.62 16.13
C ARG A 131 -3.80 -13.13 16.32
N ASN A 132 -4.82 -13.56 17.08
CA ASN A 132 -5.08 -14.99 17.31
C ASN A 132 -5.58 -15.70 16.05
N GLU A 133 -6.32 -15.01 15.18
CA GLU A 133 -6.77 -15.55 13.89
C GLU A 133 -5.64 -15.66 12.87
N TRP A 134 -4.57 -14.88 13.03
CA TRP A 134 -3.41 -14.88 12.12
C TRP A 134 -2.38 -15.96 12.40
N LYS A 135 -2.42 -16.59 13.58
CA LYS A 135 -1.42 -17.59 14.00
C LYS A 135 -1.36 -18.81 13.07
N ILE A 136 -2.40 -19.07 12.29
CA ILE A 136 -2.46 -20.16 11.30
C ILE A 136 -1.85 -19.76 9.95
N TYR A 137 -1.61 -18.47 9.72
CA TYR A 137 -1.10 -17.92 8.46
C TYR A 137 0.33 -17.42 8.58
N ARG A 138 1.17 -18.10 9.37
CA ARG A 138 2.49 -17.57 9.74
C ARG A 138 3.41 -17.30 8.55
N GLU A 139 3.24 -18.10 7.49
CA GLU A 139 4.00 -17.97 6.24
C GLU A 139 3.73 -16.64 5.51
N ALA A 140 2.59 -15.99 5.77
CA ALA A 140 2.25 -14.70 5.17
C ALA A 140 2.87 -13.49 5.89
N PHE A 141 3.29 -13.64 7.17
CA PHE A 141 3.77 -12.51 7.97
C PHE A 141 4.98 -11.78 7.39
N PRO A 142 6.02 -12.46 6.87
CA PRO A 142 7.16 -11.75 6.28
C PRO A 142 6.73 -10.78 5.18
N PHE A 143 5.74 -11.15 4.37
CA PHE A 143 5.22 -10.29 3.31
C PHE A 143 4.52 -9.06 3.90
N PHE A 144 3.70 -9.21 4.94
CA PHE A 144 3.10 -8.05 5.61
C PHE A 144 4.16 -7.14 6.23
N ILE A 145 5.21 -7.69 6.84
CA ILE A 145 6.32 -6.90 7.41
C ILE A 145 7.01 -6.09 6.31
N PHE A 146 7.36 -6.72 5.19
CA PHE A 146 7.98 -6.00 4.06
C PHE A 146 7.02 -4.97 3.44
N GLY A 147 5.73 -5.29 3.30
CA GLY A 147 4.72 -4.35 2.84
C GLY A 147 4.64 -3.12 3.73
N PHE A 148 4.43 -3.30 5.05
CA PHE A 148 4.42 -2.17 5.98
C PHE A 148 5.73 -1.41 6.04
N ALA A 149 6.88 -2.09 6.00
CA ALA A 149 8.18 -1.42 6.00
C ALA A 149 8.35 -0.50 4.77
N LEU A 150 7.93 -0.96 3.59
CA LEU A 150 7.96 -0.15 2.38
C LEU A 150 6.92 0.97 2.40
N LEU A 151 5.71 0.71 2.91
CA LEU A 151 4.67 1.73 3.11
C LEU A 151 5.17 2.88 3.99
N PHE A 152 5.70 2.57 5.18
CA PHE A 152 6.23 3.61 6.07
C PHE A 152 7.51 4.22 5.53
N GLY A 153 8.29 3.48 4.75
CA GLY A 153 9.42 4.03 4.00
C GLY A 153 8.97 5.11 3.03
N MET A 154 7.93 4.84 2.24
CA MET A 154 7.31 5.81 1.33
C MET A 154 6.81 7.04 2.10
N VAL A 155 5.98 6.86 3.14
CA VAL A 155 5.46 7.97 3.95
C VAL A 155 6.59 8.79 4.59
N THR A 156 7.68 8.15 5.01
CA THR A 156 8.84 8.85 5.57
C THR A 156 9.55 9.69 4.52
N LEU A 157 9.69 9.17 3.29
CA LEU A 157 10.26 9.95 2.20
C LEU A 157 9.37 11.16 1.89
N ASP A 158 8.07 10.93 1.77
CA ASP A 158 7.06 11.96 1.46
C ASP A 158 7.14 13.12 2.46
N VAL A 159 7.09 12.82 3.76
CA VAL A 159 7.23 13.85 4.82
C VAL A 159 8.54 14.64 4.73
N ILE A 160 9.65 13.96 4.38
CA ILE A 160 10.97 14.57 4.26
C ILE A 160 11.09 15.44 2.99
N THR A 161 10.43 15.05 1.90
CA THR A 161 10.56 15.65 0.58
C THR A 161 9.42 16.61 0.22
N ASN A 162 8.33 16.63 0.98
CA ASN A 162 7.17 17.51 0.79
C ASN A 162 7.59 18.99 0.71
N ARG A 163 8.54 19.43 1.57
CA ARG A 163 9.19 20.74 1.49
C ARG A 163 10.70 20.64 1.65
N HIS A 164 11.40 21.66 1.14
CA HIS A 164 12.85 21.73 1.18
C HIS A 164 13.42 22.07 2.59
N ASP A 165 12.56 22.47 3.52
CA ASP A 165 12.91 22.94 4.86
C ASP A 165 13.71 21.92 5.66
N ILE A 166 13.34 20.64 5.64
CA ILE A 166 14.05 19.57 6.37
C ILE A 166 15.43 19.32 5.76
N LEU A 167 15.52 19.21 4.44
CA LEU A 167 16.78 18.90 3.76
C LEU A 167 17.76 20.08 3.81
N TYR A 168 17.28 21.32 3.80
CA TYR A 168 18.09 22.53 3.97
C TYR A 168 18.70 22.69 5.37
N LEU A 169 18.22 21.95 6.38
CA LEU A 169 18.86 21.92 7.71
C LEU A 169 20.20 21.17 7.68
N ILE A 170 20.39 20.26 6.73
CA ILE A 170 21.53 19.33 6.69
C ILE A 170 22.44 19.61 5.49
N TRP A 171 21.88 20.02 4.34
CA TRP A 171 22.60 20.27 3.09
C TRP A 171 22.44 21.72 2.60
N ASP A 172 23.37 22.15 1.73
CA ASP A 172 23.21 23.40 0.99
C ASP A 172 22.07 23.31 -0.02
N HIS A 173 21.62 24.47 -0.51
CA HIS A 173 20.44 24.60 -1.35
C HIS A 173 20.54 23.77 -2.65
N HIS A 174 21.73 23.66 -3.25
CA HIS A 174 21.91 22.93 -4.49
C HIS A 174 21.92 21.41 -4.25
N SER A 175 22.64 20.95 -3.21
CA SER A 175 22.64 19.52 -2.86
C SER A 175 21.27 19.04 -2.37
N ALA A 176 20.59 19.82 -1.52
CA ALA A 176 19.28 19.45 -0.98
C ALA A 176 18.21 19.33 -2.06
N SER A 177 18.12 20.26 -3.02
CA SER A 177 17.17 20.18 -4.14
C SER A 177 17.44 18.97 -5.04
N THR A 178 18.71 18.65 -5.28
CA THR A 178 19.11 17.45 -6.04
C THR A 178 18.70 16.17 -5.30
N ILE A 179 19.00 16.08 -4.00
CA ILE A 179 18.65 14.93 -3.16
C ILE A 179 17.14 14.76 -3.08
N GLN A 180 16.40 15.84 -2.85
CA GLN A 180 14.94 15.83 -2.79
C GLN A 180 14.33 15.22 -4.06
N SER A 181 14.79 15.67 -5.23
CA SER A 181 14.31 15.14 -6.51
C SER A 181 14.49 13.61 -6.63
N TYR A 182 15.61 13.07 -6.15
CA TYR A 182 15.85 11.62 -6.15
C TYR A 182 15.02 10.87 -5.11
N LEU A 183 14.81 11.47 -3.93
CA LEU A 183 14.02 10.86 -2.86
C LEU A 183 12.53 10.86 -3.23
N SER A 184 12.00 11.95 -3.78
CA SER A 184 10.61 12.01 -4.26
C SER A 184 10.33 11.00 -5.38
N LEU A 185 11.31 10.77 -6.27
CA LEU A 185 11.18 9.71 -7.29
C LEU A 185 11.11 8.29 -6.71
N ALA A 186 11.54 8.07 -5.46
CA ALA A 186 11.53 6.76 -4.83
C ALA A 186 10.23 6.44 -4.07
N GLU A 187 9.39 7.43 -3.77
CA GLU A 187 8.10 7.27 -3.06
C GLU A 187 7.16 6.30 -3.79
N GLU A 188 6.87 6.59 -5.05
CA GLU A 188 5.97 5.78 -5.88
C GLU A 188 6.46 4.32 -6.07
N PRO A 189 7.74 4.05 -6.39
CA PRO A 189 8.26 2.68 -6.36
C PRO A 189 8.02 1.98 -5.02
N LEU A 190 8.30 2.63 -3.88
CA LEU A 190 8.08 2.04 -2.56
C LEU A 190 6.60 1.69 -2.32
N LYS A 191 5.67 2.56 -2.74
CA LYS A 191 4.22 2.29 -2.71
C LYS A 191 3.85 1.05 -3.52
N VAL A 192 4.22 1.01 -4.78
CA VAL A 192 3.86 -0.10 -5.69
C VAL A 192 4.49 -1.43 -5.25
N PHE A 193 5.71 -1.42 -4.71
CA PHE A 193 6.32 -2.61 -4.11
C PHE A 193 5.65 -3.02 -2.80
N SER A 194 5.25 -2.06 -1.95
CA SER A 194 4.48 -2.35 -0.73
C SER A 194 3.19 -3.12 -1.04
N GLU A 195 2.42 -2.64 -2.01
CA GLU A 195 1.18 -3.29 -2.47
C GLU A 195 1.41 -4.70 -3.00
N ALA A 196 2.49 -4.92 -3.75
CA ALA A 196 2.86 -6.25 -4.21
C ALA A 196 3.08 -7.23 -3.05
N PHE A 197 3.75 -6.79 -1.98
CA PHE A 197 3.93 -7.61 -0.79
C PHE A 197 2.58 -7.89 -0.10
N PHE A 198 1.66 -6.93 -0.03
CA PHE A 198 0.30 -7.17 0.47
C PHE A 198 -0.46 -8.20 -0.36
N ILE A 199 -0.46 -8.06 -1.70
CA ILE A 199 -1.06 -9.04 -2.62
C ILE A 199 -0.56 -10.45 -2.31
N LEU A 200 0.76 -10.60 -2.11
CA LEU A 200 1.38 -11.90 -1.86
C LEU A 200 1.01 -12.48 -0.50
N GLY A 201 1.04 -11.65 0.55
CA GLY A 201 0.62 -12.05 1.89
C GLY A 201 -0.82 -12.59 1.88
N PHE A 202 -1.74 -11.84 1.28
CA PHE A 202 -3.13 -12.28 1.17
C PHE A 202 -3.31 -13.47 0.21
N TYR A 203 -2.53 -13.55 -0.87
CA TYR A 203 -2.61 -14.69 -1.77
C TYR A 203 -2.21 -16.01 -1.09
N ILE A 204 -1.16 -15.99 -0.27
CA ILE A 204 -0.74 -17.15 0.53
C ILE A 204 -1.90 -17.61 1.43
N ILE A 205 -2.52 -16.68 2.13
CA ILE A 205 -3.69 -16.95 2.98
C ILE A 205 -4.83 -17.57 2.16
N LEU A 206 -5.12 -17.02 0.99
CA LEU A 206 -6.15 -17.56 0.10
C LEU A 206 -5.86 -19.01 -0.29
N GLN A 207 -4.60 -19.36 -0.58
CA GLN A 207 -4.23 -20.75 -0.87
C GLN A 207 -4.44 -21.66 0.34
N THR A 208 -4.03 -21.22 1.54
CA THR A 208 -4.22 -21.98 2.79
C THR A 208 -5.69 -22.25 3.08
N VAL A 209 -6.55 -21.22 2.96
CA VAL A 209 -8.00 -21.36 3.19
C VAL A 209 -8.65 -22.27 2.14
N LYS A 210 -8.26 -22.16 0.87
CA LYS A 210 -8.75 -23.04 -0.21
C LYS A 210 -8.37 -24.51 0.02
N ALA A 211 -7.13 -24.76 0.41
CA ALA A 211 -6.65 -26.12 0.72
C ALA A 211 -7.47 -26.73 1.87
N GLY A 212 -7.67 -25.99 2.96
CA GLY A 212 -8.47 -26.43 4.09
C GLY A 212 -9.94 -26.69 3.75
N LYS A 213 -10.55 -25.98 2.79
CA LYS A 213 -11.91 -26.27 2.33
C LYS A 213 -11.99 -27.58 1.55
N LYS A 214 -10.98 -27.85 0.70
CA LYS A 214 -10.94 -29.07 -0.12
C LYS A 214 -10.90 -30.32 0.77
N GLU A 215 -10.09 -30.29 1.82
CA GLU A 215 -9.96 -31.40 2.76
C GLU A 215 -11.28 -31.70 3.50
N SER A 216 -11.97 -30.67 4.00
CA SER A 216 -13.26 -30.84 4.68
C SER A 216 -14.42 -31.28 3.77
N ALA A 217 -14.36 -30.96 2.48
CA ALA A 217 -15.36 -31.44 1.51
C ALA A 217 -15.18 -32.94 1.21
N VAL A 218 -13.94 -33.43 1.16
CA VAL A 218 -13.63 -34.86 0.98
C VAL A 218 -14.06 -35.65 2.20
N THR A 219 -13.79 -35.18 3.42
CA THR A 219 -14.19 -35.88 4.66
C THR A 219 -15.72 -35.96 4.86
N LYS A 220 -16.50 -35.06 4.26
CA LYS A 220 -17.97 -35.11 4.33
C LYS A 220 -18.61 -36.00 3.26
N ALA A 221 -17.84 -36.46 2.28
CA ALA A 221 -18.32 -37.22 1.13
C ALA A 221 -17.89 -38.71 1.16
N GLY A 222 -17.06 -39.11 2.13
CA GLY A 222 -16.70 -40.51 2.42
C GLY A 222 -17.28 -40.95 3.74
#